data_AF-A0AAW0XRR1-F1
#
_entry.id   AF-A0AAW0XRR1-F1
#
_cell.length_a   1.000
_cell.length_b   1.000
_cell.length_c   1.000
_cell.angle_alpha   90.00
_cell.angle_beta   90.00
_cell.angle_gamma   90.00
#
_symmetry.space_group_name_H-M   'P 1'
#
loop_
_entity.id
_entity.type
_entity.pdbx_description
1 polymer ?
#
loop_
_entity_poly.entity_id
_entity_poly.type
_entity_poly.pdbx_seq_one_letter_code
_entity_poly.pdbx_strand_id
1 'polypeptide(L)'
;MRLLKLSVPWATMRSLALVLACLLLLSAPVSAATPDFDSDLEILVEASPAAATAIVASDDTHLLQDVYENQAGKVMTEEPVMDEEAASTEAVLSQVPESKPRISYSQAYVNKTYRAKDDFNPRGMEHLYLITNLFLDLIHRDRELPPQLESLVSQELAQPTLDQQQAMRVASELEANWDVLVLHYVGLVALVSLGCLLIVVLPLAGLVFACCRCAGRCGAQEPHYDKKRDPCKRATLGTLLAVLVVVILLGLVCCFVTNARMEDGVQGLPRDWSLAVHDTKLFLNNTDNEVQNLLVRNYRELQNVLFNKLDSSGELVKIELARVTKAVAIDNLTAIATSLSVIKKDLWEIKNATLQLQDQTSNLQSGLGDVAFRLRELQESCESLPDCHELITEYADKLKINNDFDRLPNVESKLDEVTTLIENDIEIVVKRGKRAFDSIATEIQNKVQSSIPDIKEKILDAVYILINFRGPTGR
;
A
#
# COMPACT_ATOMS: atom_id res chain seq x y z
N MET A 1 -39.24 52.09 73.70
CA MET A 1 -39.06 51.57 72.33
C MET A 1 -37.58 51.36 72.10
N ARG A 2 -37.04 50.21 72.52
CA ARG A 2 -35.62 49.83 72.40
C ARG A 2 -35.55 48.70 71.39
N LEU A 3 -35.19 49.00 70.15
CA LEU A 3 -34.88 48.01 69.12
C LEU A 3 -33.65 48.48 68.34
N LEU A 4 -32.81 47.52 67.96
CA LEU A 4 -31.56 47.62 67.19
C LEU A 4 -30.31 48.10 67.96
N LYS A 5 -29.84 47.25 68.89
CA LYS A 5 -28.40 47.08 69.09
C LYS A 5 -27.89 46.10 68.02
N LEU A 6 -27.20 46.64 67.02
CA LEU A 6 -26.51 45.90 65.96
C LEU A 6 -25.38 45.04 66.58
N SER A 7 -25.64 43.77 66.88
CA SER A 7 -24.61 42.78 67.24
C SER A 7 -24.00 42.19 65.96
N VAL A 8 -23.22 42.98 65.24
CA VAL A 8 -22.70 42.58 63.92
C VAL A 8 -21.61 41.48 63.94
N PRO A 9 -20.77 41.26 64.97
CA PRO A 9 -19.69 40.27 64.82
C PRO A 9 -20.13 38.80 65.03
N TRP A 10 -21.24 38.56 65.74
CA TRP A 10 -21.81 37.20 65.88
C TRP A 10 -22.70 36.81 64.70
N ALA A 11 -23.33 37.80 64.05
CA ALA A 11 -24.09 37.59 62.83
C ALA A 11 -23.17 37.29 61.64
N THR A 12 -22.04 38.00 61.49
CA THR A 12 -21.09 37.73 60.40
C THR A 12 -20.35 36.41 60.57
N MET A 13 -19.94 36.01 61.79
CA MET A 13 -19.37 34.67 62.01
C MET A 13 -20.41 33.55 61.80
N ARG A 14 -21.67 33.75 62.21
CA ARG A 14 -22.74 32.79 61.92
C ARG A 14 -23.08 32.74 60.44
N SER A 15 -23.08 33.86 59.73
CA SER A 15 -23.30 33.91 58.29
C SER A 15 -22.12 33.30 57.52
N LEU A 16 -20.88 33.50 57.96
CA LEU A 16 -19.70 32.92 57.30
C LEU A 16 -19.58 31.43 57.63
N ALA A 17 -19.92 31.00 58.85
CA ALA A 17 -20.06 29.58 59.21
C ALA A 17 -21.27 28.91 58.54
N LEU A 18 -22.38 29.62 58.32
CA LEU A 18 -23.52 29.14 57.53
C LEU A 18 -23.20 29.10 56.05
N VAL A 19 -22.39 30.01 55.52
CA VAL A 19 -21.92 29.98 54.13
C VAL A 19 -20.89 28.87 53.96
N LEU A 20 -19.97 28.66 54.91
CA LEU A 20 -19.05 27.52 54.90
C LEU A 20 -19.79 26.19 55.10
N ALA A 21 -20.76 26.13 56.00
CA ALA A 21 -21.59 24.95 56.21
C ALA A 21 -22.53 24.69 55.02
N CYS A 22 -23.07 25.72 54.38
CA CYS A 22 -23.79 25.57 53.11
C CYS A 22 -22.87 25.12 51.99
N LEU A 23 -21.65 25.66 51.88
CA LEU A 23 -20.64 25.20 50.90
C LEU A 23 -20.19 23.75 51.17
N LEU A 24 -20.11 23.34 52.44
CA LEU A 24 -19.82 21.96 52.85
C LEU A 24 -21.03 21.03 52.70
N LEU A 25 -22.27 21.53 52.82
CA LEU A 25 -23.50 20.77 52.58
C LEU A 25 -23.88 20.72 51.09
N LEU A 26 -23.44 21.69 50.28
CA LEU A 26 -23.54 21.71 48.82
C LEU A 26 -22.45 20.85 48.16
N SER A 27 -21.36 20.55 48.88
CA SER A 27 -20.34 19.57 48.48
C SER A 27 -20.55 18.19 49.11
N ALA A 28 -21.58 18.01 49.94
CA ALA A 28 -22.04 16.69 50.30
C ALA A 28 -22.60 16.04 49.03
N PRO A 29 -22.10 14.87 48.59
CA PRO A 29 -22.70 14.17 47.48
C PRO A 29 -24.16 13.91 47.86
N VAL A 30 -25.09 14.47 47.08
CA VAL A 30 -26.48 14.02 47.11
C VAL A 30 -26.42 12.53 46.88
N SER A 31 -26.81 11.79 47.92
CA SER A 31 -26.93 10.34 47.95
C SER A 31 -27.24 9.80 46.56
N ALA A 32 -26.27 9.14 45.94
CA ALA A 32 -26.54 8.24 44.83
C ALA A 32 -27.53 7.21 45.37
N ALA A 33 -28.80 7.33 44.98
CA ALA A 33 -29.70 6.20 45.04
C ALA A 33 -29.13 5.20 44.03
N THR A 34 -28.43 4.20 44.54
CA THR A 34 -27.98 3.04 43.77
C THR A 34 -29.21 2.39 43.14
N PRO A 35 -29.37 2.38 41.81
CA PRO A 35 -30.15 1.33 41.19
C PRO A 35 -29.33 0.04 41.32
N ASP A 36 -29.96 -1.07 41.68
CA ASP A 36 -29.37 -2.41 41.60
C ASP A 36 -28.72 -2.58 40.21
N PHE A 37 -27.38 -2.50 40.17
CA PHE A 37 -26.56 -2.82 39.02
C PHE A 37 -25.79 -4.09 39.36
N ASP A 38 -25.92 -5.06 38.46
CA ASP A 38 -25.33 -6.40 38.53
C ASP A 38 -23.84 -6.32 38.85
N SER A 39 -23.40 -7.12 39.82
CA SER A 39 -22.11 -7.06 40.53
C SER A 39 -20.87 -7.46 39.71
N ASP A 40 -20.96 -7.46 38.37
CA ASP A 40 -19.88 -7.87 37.46
C ASP A 40 -19.22 -6.70 36.70
N LEU A 41 -19.61 -5.44 36.96
CA LEU A 41 -19.12 -4.27 36.21
C LEU A 41 -18.43 -3.20 37.08
N GLU A 42 -17.89 -3.58 38.25
CA GLU A 42 -17.25 -2.65 39.19
C GLU A 42 -15.74 -2.42 38.94
N ILE A 43 -15.12 -3.07 37.95
CA ILE A 43 -13.65 -3.03 37.73
C ILE A 43 -13.21 -2.07 36.61
N LEU A 44 -14.12 -1.43 35.88
CA LEU A 44 -13.75 -0.59 34.71
C LEU A 44 -14.19 0.88 34.77
N VAL A 45 -14.70 1.35 35.91
CA VAL A 45 -15.14 2.75 36.08
C VAL A 45 -14.05 3.56 36.82
N GLU A 46 -12.85 3.59 36.27
CA GLU A 46 -11.82 4.54 36.70
C GLU A 46 -10.98 5.00 35.50
N ALA A 47 -11.64 5.37 34.40
CA ALA A 47 -11.05 6.19 33.37
C ALA A 47 -11.82 7.52 33.32
N SER A 48 -11.13 8.60 33.69
CA SER A 48 -11.61 9.96 33.43
C SER A 48 -12.02 10.07 31.96
N PRO A 49 -13.15 10.69 31.61
CA PRO A 49 -13.59 10.84 30.22
C PRO A 49 -12.61 11.67 29.37
N ALA A 50 -11.62 12.33 29.99
CA ALA A 50 -10.51 12.99 29.29
C ALA A 50 -9.49 11.99 28.69
N ALA A 51 -9.27 10.83 29.33
CA ALA A 51 -8.30 9.82 28.89
C ALA A 51 -8.85 8.94 27.75
N ALA A 52 -10.14 8.60 27.79
CA ALA A 52 -10.78 7.81 26.73
C ALA A 52 -10.83 8.55 25.38
N THR A 53 -10.78 9.89 25.40
CA THR A 53 -10.76 10.73 24.20
C THR A 53 -9.35 10.90 23.63
N ALA A 54 -8.31 10.73 24.45
CA ALA A 54 -6.91 10.79 24.02
C ALA A 54 -6.40 9.47 23.38
N ILE A 55 -6.94 8.31 23.80
CA ILE A 55 -6.54 7.01 23.23
C ILE A 55 -7.10 6.80 21.81
N VAL A 56 -8.19 7.48 21.43
CA VAL A 56 -8.75 7.43 20.06
C VAL A 56 -8.16 8.52 19.15
N ALA A 57 -7.50 9.52 19.72
CA ALA A 57 -6.77 10.55 18.98
C ALA A 57 -5.26 10.27 18.99
N SER A 58 -4.84 9.02 18.80
CA SER A 58 -3.49 8.76 18.30
C SER A 58 -3.45 9.20 16.84
N ASP A 59 -2.51 10.09 16.58
CA ASP A 59 -2.20 10.85 15.38
C ASP A 59 -1.78 9.95 14.19
N ASP A 60 -2.61 8.98 13.79
CA ASP A 60 -2.29 7.97 12.75
C ASP A 60 -3.44 7.65 11.78
N THR A 61 -4.65 8.19 11.96
CA THR A 61 -5.75 8.00 10.99
C THR A 61 -5.58 8.85 9.72
N HIS A 62 -4.78 9.91 9.77
CA HIS A 62 -4.39 10.68 8.57
C HIS A 62 -3.28 10.01 7.76
N LEU A 63 -2.38 9.25 8.40
CA LEU A 63 -1.26 8.59 7.71
C LEU A 63 -1.71 7.42 6.81
N LEU A 64 -2.77 6.68 7.17
CA LEU A 64 -3.26 5.58 6.34
C LEU A 64 -4.13 6.02 5.17
N GLN A 65 -4.86 7.15 5.31
CA GLN A 65 -5.61 7.74 4.21
C GLN A 65 -4.67 8.42 3.20
N ASP A 66 -3.63 9.10 3.68
CA ASP A 66 -2.61 9.72 2.82
C ASP A 66 -1.75 8.68 2.10
N VAL A 67 -1.49 7.51 2.68
CA VAL A 67 -0.78 6.43 1.97
C VAL A 67 -1.63 5.82 0.85
N TYR A 68 -2.96 5.77 1.00
CA TYR A 68 -3.87 5.26 -0.03
C TYR A 68 -4.12 6.28 -1.17
N GLU A 69 -4.18 7.58 -0.87
CA GLU A 69 -4.33 8.63 -1.90
C GLU A 69 -3.01 9.01 -2.58
N ASN A 70 -1.85 8.95 -1.90
CA ASN A 70 -0.55 9.28 -2.50
C ASN A 70 -0.01 8.24 -3.49
N GLN A 71 -0.53 7.00 -3.49
CA GLN A 71 -0.21 6.04 -4.55
C GLN A 71 -1.06 6.20 -5.82
N ALA A 72 -2.18 6.94 -5.74
CA ALA A 72 -3.04 7.19 -6.90
C ALA A 72 -2.69 8.48 -7.67
N GLY A 73 -1.85 9.37 -7.11
CA GLY A 73 -1.70 10.75 -7.59
C GLY A 73 -0.32 11.16 -8.15
N LYS A 74 0.73 10.34 -8.10
CA LYS A 74 2.09 10.80 -8.49
C LYS A 74 2.49 10.33 -9.90
N VAL A 75 1.84 10.91 -10.92
CA VAL A 75 2.44 11.01 -12.25
C VAL A 75 3.27 12.29 -12.26
N MET A 76 4.58 12.10 -12.27
CA MET A 76 5.61 13.11 -12.32
C MET A 76 5.63 13.72 -13.73
N THR A 77 5.21 14.97 -13.87
CA THR A 77 5.50 15.81 -15.05
C THR A 77 6.57 16.80 -14.67
N GLU A 78 7.76 16.63 -15.23
CA GLU A 78 8.85 17.60 -15.21
C GLU A 78 9.19 17.91 -16.68
N GLU A 79 9.14 19.18 -17.07
CA GLU A 79 9.71 19.67 -18.33
C GLU A 79 11.24 19.60 -18.26
N PRO A 80 11.93 19.43 -19.41
CA PRO A 80 12.58 20.61 -19.96
C PRO A 80 12.60 20.69 -21.51
N VAL A 81 13.08 21.85 -21.95
CA VAL A 81 13.04 22.49 -23.27
C VAL A 81 14.23 22.10 -24.18
N MET A 82 13.91 21.95 -25.48
CA MET A 82 14.66 22.21 -26.75
C MET A 82 15.90 21.43 -27.24
N ASP A 83 15.76 21.01 -28.51
CA ASP A 83 16.66 21.10 -29.68
C ASP A 83 17.22 19.82 -30.35
N GLU A 84 16.65 19.57 -31.54
CA GLU A 84 17.28 19.38 -32.87
C GLU A 84 18.05 18.07 -33.21
N GLU A 85 17.35 17.24 -34.01
CA GLU A 85 17.77 16.66 -35.30
C GLU A 85 19.04 15.79 -35.38
N ALA A 86 18.83 14.46 -35.46
CA ALA A 86 19.58 13.60 -36.38
C ALA A 86 18.79 12.33 -36.69
N ALA A 87 18.64 12.09 -37.98
CA ALA A 87 17.75 11.13 -38.59
C ALA A 87 18.17 9.66 -38.44
N SER A 88 17.14 8.81 -38.50
CA SER A 88 17.10 7.52 -39.19
C SER A 88 18.09 6.44 -38.77
N THR A 89 17.69 5.54 -37.86
CA THR A 89 17.86 4.06 -38.03
C THR A 89 17.25 3.17 -36.92
N GLU A 90 16.14 3.54 -36.27
CA GLU A 90 15.55 2.67 -35.21
C GLU A 90 14.02 2.51 -35.25
N ALA A 91 13.36 2.86 -36.36
CA ALA A 91 11.91 2.91 -36.44
C ALA A 91 11.18 1.56 -36.71
N VAL A 92 11.75 0.40 -36.34
CA VAL A 92 11.06 -0.91 -36.52
C VAL A 92 11.06 -1.81 -35.28
N LEU A 93 11.66 -1.40 -34.14
CA LEU A 93 11.69 -2.25 -32.94
C LEU A 93 11.13 -1.56 -31.69
N SER A 94 9.91 -1.04 -31.76
CA SER A 94 9.12 -0.71 -30.56
C SER A 94 7.65 -0.50 -30.92
N GLN A 95 6.93 -1.60 -31.17
CA GLN A 95 5.48 -1.63 -30.97
C GLN A 95 5.10 -2.91 -30.25
N VAL A 96 5.44 -2.97 -28.96
CA VAL A 96 4.65 -3.74 -28.01
C VAL A 96 3.93 -2.71 -27.17
N PRO A 97 2.59 -2.56 -27.25
CA PRO A 97 1.88 -1.78 -26.27
C PRO A 97 2.08 -2.48 -24.93
N GLU A 98 2.83 -1.84 -24.04
CA GLU A 98 3.04 -2.27 -22.67
C GLU A 98 1.72 -2.09 -21.88
N SER A 99 0.68 -2.82 -22.27
CA SER A 99 -0.50 -2.99 -21.45
C SER A 99 -0.10 -3.86 -20.26
N LYS A 100 0.33 -3.22 -19.16
CA LYS A 100 0.38 -3.89 -17.85
C LYS A 100 -0.97 -4.59 -17.67
N PRO A 101 -1.04 -5.92 -17.56
CA PRO A 101 -2.31 -6.59 -17.32
C PRO A 101 -2.79 -6.17 -15.94
N ARG A 102 -3.73 -5.20 -15.89
CA ARG A 102 -4.40 -4.83 -14.64
C ARG A 102 -5.32 -5.99 -14.29
N ILE A 103 -4.92 -6.74 -13.27
CA ILE A 103 -5.77 -7.77 -12.68
C ILE A 103 -6.97 -7.04 -12.06
N SER A 104 -8.17 -7.42 -12.46
CA SER A 104 -9.40 -6.84 -11.92
C SER A 104 -9.71 -7.53 -10.60
N TYR A 105 -9.43 -6.85 -9.51
CA TYR A 105 -9.67 -7.36 -8.16
C TYR A 105 -11.09 -7.04 -7.67
N SER A 106 -11.69 -7.98 -6.94
CA SER A 106 -12.96 -7.72 -6.25
C SER A 106 -12.75 -6.91 -4.96
N GLN A 107 -13.68 -6.00 -4.67
CA GLN A 107 -13.67 -5.19 -3.46
C GLN A 107 -14.49 -5.84 -2.34
N ALA A 108 -14.07 -5.60 -1.09
CA ALA A 108 -14.80 -6.05 0.08
C ALA A 108 -16.08 -5.24 0.26
N TYR A 109 -17.16 -5.91 0.69
CA TYR A 109 -18.38 -5.23 1.08
C TYR A 109 -18.29 -4.88 2.57
N VAL A 110 -18.13 -3.58 2.87
CA VAL A 110 -18.06 -3.07 4.24
C VAL A 110 -19.18 -2.09 4.52
N ASN A 111 -19.69 -2.13 5.75
CA ASN A 111 -20.70 -1.19 6.19
C ASN A 111 -20.04 0.04 6.83
N LYS A 112 -20.24 1.22 6.22
CA LYS A 112 -19.62 2.47 6.65
C LYS A 112 -20.50 3.30 7.61
N THR A 113 -21.60 2.75 8.10
CA THR A 113 -22.51 3.48 8.99
C THR A 113 -22.07 3.39 10.45
N TYR A 114 -21.21 4.31 10.87
CA TYR A 114 -20.88 4.54 12.27
C TYR A 114 -21.87 5.52 12.90
N ARG A 115 -22.22 5.30 14.18
CA ARG A 115 -23.25 6.05 14.91
C ARG A 115 -22.71 6.89 16.07
N ALA A 116 -21.55 6.55 16.60
CA ALA A 116 -20.85 7.33 17.60
C ALA A 116 -20.54 8.73 17.04
N LYS A 117 -20.66 9.75 17.90
CA LYS A 117 -20.36 11.14 17.58
C LYS A 117 -19.33 11.65 18.56
N ASP A 118 -18.39 12.44 18.06
CA ASP A 118 -17.32 13.11 18.81
C ASP A 118 -17.61 14.61 19.05
N ASP A 119 -18.75 15.11 18.57
CA ASP A 119 -19.08 16.54 18.62
C ASP A 119 -19.27 17.05 20.06
N PHE A 120 -18.30 17.83 20.55
CA PHE A 120 -18.34 18.49 21.84
C PHE A 120 -18.73 19.96 21.68
N ASN A 121 -19.88 20.36 22.24
CA ASN A 121 -20.35 21.74 22.20
C ASN A 121 -20.20 22.43 23.58
N PRO A 122 -19.15 23.27 23.77
CA PRO A 122 -18.90 23.94 25.05
C PRO A 122 -19.92 25.04 25.38
N ARG A 123 -20.77 25.46 24.43
CA ARG A 123 -21.68 26.61 24.54
C ARG A 123 -20.96 27.81 25.19
N GLY A 124 -21.59 28.51 26.14
CA GLY A 124 -21.00 29.66 26.83
C GLY A 124 -19.96 29.33 27.92
N MET A 125 -19.56 28.05 28.09
CA MET A 125 -18.61 27.61 29.12
C MET A 125 -17.19 27.44 28.58
N GLU A 126 -16.94 27.79 27.32
CA GLU A 126 -15.64 27.63 26.64
C GLU A 126 -14.47 28.23 27.43
N HIS A 127 -14.61 29.48 27.91
CA HIS A 127 -13.55 30.12 28.70
C HIS A 127 -13.29 29.41 30.05
N LEU A 128 -14.33 28.84 30.66
CA LEU A 128 -14.15 28.08 31.89
C LEU A 128 -13.38 26.79 31.60
N TYR A 129 -13.71 26.10 30.50
CA TYR A 129 -12.99 24.89 30.10
C TYR A 129 -11.54 25.19 29.73
N LEU A 130 -11.25 26.32 29.07
CA LEU A 130 -9.87 26.73 28.80
C LEU A 130 -9.07 26.94 30.09
N ILE A 131 -9.62 27.66 31.06
CA ILE A 131 -8.95 27.90 32.34
C ILE A 131 -8.80 26.59 33.13
N THR A 132 -9.83 25.75 33.10
CA THR A 132 -9.81 24.46 33.80
C THR A 132 -8.78 23.53 33.18
N ASN A 133 -8.71 23.45 31.85
CA ASN A 133 -7.72 22.64 31.15
C ASN A 133 -6.30 23.17 31.38
N LEU A 134 -6.09 24.49 31.33
CA LEU A 134 -4.80 25.10 31.69
C LEU A 134 -4.37 24.74 33.11
N PHE A 135 -5.31 24.69 34.04
CA PHE A 135 -5.05 24.28 35.42
C PHE A 135 -4.80 22.77 35.54
N LEU A 136 -5.55 21.95 34.80
CA LEU A 136 -5.35 20.51 34.75
C LEU A 136 -4.00 20.16 34.14
N ASP A 137 -3.59 20.79 33.04
CA ASP A 137 -2.27 20.63 32.42
C ASP A 137 -1.12 21.10 33.34
N LEU A 138 -1.40 22.06 34.23
CA LEU A 138 -0.43 22.49 35.23
C LEU A 138 -0.24 21.46 36.35
N ILE A 139 -1.28 20.68 36.65
CA ILE A 139 -1.33 19.75 37.80
C ILE A 139 -1.03 18.31 37.39
N HIS A 140 -1.58 17.88 36.27
CA HIS A 140 -1.27 16.62 35.62
C HIS A 140 -0.18 16.85 34.58
N ARG A 141 0.98 16.21 34.77
CA ARG A 141 1.95 16.05 33.68
C ARG A 141 1.35 15.17 32.59
N ASP A 142 1.68 15.45 31.34
CA ASP A 142 1.11 14.89 30.09
C ASP A 142 1.10 13.35 29.93
N ARG A 143 1.50 12.56 30.94
CA ARG A 143 1.54 11.10 30.85
C ARG A 143 0.53 10.47 31.81
N GLU A 144 -0.38 9.68 31.26
CA GLU A 144 -1.40 8.94 32.02
C GLU A 144 -0.80 7.84 32.91
N LEU A 145 0.40 7.35 32.56
CA LEU A 145 1.11 6.30 33.30
C LEU A 145 2.62 6.62 33.40
N PRO A 146 3.27 6.42 34.57
CA PRO A 146 4.71 6.57 34.66
C PRO A 146 5.41 5.51 33.79
N PRO A 147 6.50 5.86 33.09
CA PRO A 147 7.17 4.98 32.12
C PRO A 147 7.69 3.66 32.73
N GLN A 148 7.88 3.64 34.05
CA GLN A 148 8.31 2.46 34.79
C GLN A 148 7.18 1.41 34.93
N LEU A 149 5.92 1.84 34.95
CA LEU A 149 4.75 0.94 35.02
C LEU A 149 4.23 0.53 33.64
N GLU A 150 4.53 1.29 32.58
CA GLU A 150 4.07 1.01 31.22
C GLU A 150 4.52 -0.38 30.73
N SER A 151 5.77 -0.76 31.03
CA SER A 151 6.29 -2.10 30.68
C SER A 151 5.62 -3.24 31.44
N LEU A 152 5.23 -3.01 32.70
CA LEU A 152 4.57 -4.02 33.54
C LEU A 152 3.10 -4.18 33.14
N VAL A 153 2.42 -3.05 32.89
CA VAL A 153 1.02 -3.01 32.50
C VAL A 153 0.84 -3.61 31.10
N SER A 154 1.69 -3.23 30.12
CA SER A 154 1.63 -3.80 28.76
C SER A 154 1.94 -5.31 28.72
N GLN A 155 2.83 -5.80 29.57
CA GLN A 155 3.16 -7.22 29.65
C GLN A 155 2.03 -8.05 30.27
N GLU A 156 1.29 -7.51 31.23
CA GLU A 156 0.17 -8.20 31.88
C GLU A 156 -1.15 -8.09 31.08
N LEU A 157 -1.40 -6.97 30.38
CA LEU A 157 -2.55 -6.84 29.47
C LEU A 157 -2.47 -7.75 28.22
N ALA A 158 -1.30 -8.31 27.92
CA ALA A 158 -1.14 -9.31 26.87
C ALA A 158 -1.75 -10.68 27.23
N GLN A 159 -2.15 -10.91 28.49
CA GLN A 159 -2.77 -12.16 28.94
C GLN A 159 -4.26 -11.96 29.23
N PRO A 160 -5.18 -12.73 28.62
CA PRO A 160 -6.61 -12.40 28.57
C PRO A 160 -7.41 -12.89 29.79
N THR A 161 -6.76 -13.43 30.81
CA THR A 161 -7.45 -13.84 32.04
C THR A 161 -7.36 -12.69 33.03
N LEU A 162 -8.43 -11.92 33.17
CA LEU A 162 -8.54 -10.89 34.21
C LEU A 162 -8.80 -11.58 35.56
N ASP A 163 -7.79 -12.28 36.08
CA ASP A 163 -7.93 -13.05 37.32
C ASP A 163 -7.67 -12.13 38.52
N GLN A 164 -8.42 -12.32 39.62
CA GLN A 164 -8.34 -11.51 40.85
C GLN A 164 -6.92 -11.49 41.46
N GLN A 165 -6.10 -12.47 41.06
CA GLN A 165 -4.71 -12.65 41.44
C GLN A 165 -3.73 -11.74 40.66
N GLN A 166 -4.06 -11.30 39.44
CA GLN A 166 -3.27 -10.30 38.69
C GLN A 166 -3.49 -8.88 39.21
N ALA A 167 -4.73 -8.54 39.55
CA ALA A 167 -5.05 -7.26 40.20
C ALA A 167 -4.29 -7.09 41.53
N MET A 168 -4.19 -8.16 42.34
CA MET A 168 -3.40 -8.13 43.58
C MET A 168 -1.88 -7.97 43.33
N ARG A 169 -1.32 -8.51 42.24
CA ARG A 169 0.10 -8.34 41.92
C ARG A 169 0.41 -6.91 41.50
N VAL A 170 -0.41 -6.33 40.63
CA VAL A 170 -0.29 -4.92 40.24
C VAL A 170 -0.44 -4.01 41.45
N ALA A 171 -1.39 -4.29 42.35
CA ALA A 171 -1.55 -3.54 43.60
C ALA A 171 -0.32 -3.65 44.52
N SER A 172 0.28 -4.83 44.64
CA SER A 172 1.49 -5.02 45.45
C SER A 172 2.74 -4.33 44.87
N GLU A 173 2.88 -4.30 43.55
CA GLU A 173 3.97 -3.58 42.86
C GLU A 173 3.76 -2.06 42.92
N LEU A 174 2.50 -1.61 42.91
CA LEU A 174 2.14 -0.22 43.11
C LEU A 174 2.41 0.24 44.55
N GLU A 175 2.15 -0.61 45.54
CA GLU A 175 2.50 -0.37 46.94
C GLU A 175 4.02 -0.29 47.13
N ALA A 176 4.79 -1.10 46.40
CA ALA A 176 6.25 -1.07 46.43
C ALA A 176 6.85 0.21 45.79
N ASN A 177 6.20 0.77 44.76
CA ASN A 177 6.66 1.95 44.01
C ASN A 177 5.73 3.16 44.19
N TRP A 178 5.20 3.36 45.41
CA TRP A 178 4.31 4.48 45.71
C TRP A 178 5.00 5.86 45.56
N ASP A 179 6.31 5.90 45.72
CA ASP A 179 7.14 7.09 45.60
C ASP A 179 7.15 7.62 44.16
N VAL A 180 7.25 6.73 43.17
CA VAL A 180 7.14 7.04 41.75
C VAL A 180 5.76 7.63 41.43
N LEU A 181 4.70 7.04 41.99
CA LEU A 181 3.33 7.47 41.77
C LEU A 181 3.09 8.88 42.36
N VAL A 182 3.54 9.12 43.59
CA VAL A 182 3.41 10.43 44.26
C VAL A 182 4.21 11.52 43.53
N LEU A 183 5.37 11.18 42.99
CA LEU A 183 6.23 12.12 42.26
C LEU A 183 5.68 12.44 40.85
N HIS A 184 4.98 11.48 40.25
CA HIS A 184 4.23 11.66 39.01
C HIS A 184 3.01 12.57 39.20
N TYR A 185 2.25 12.38 40.28
CA TYR A 185 1.06 13.18 40.64
C TYR A 185 1.37 14.32 41.62
N VAL A 186 2.60 14.85 41.62
CA VAL A 186 3.06 15.83 42.62
C VAL A 186 2.17 17.08 42.68
N GLY A 187 1.61 17.52 41.55
CA GLY A 187 0.70 18.67 41.50
C GLY A 187 -0.61 18.41 42.25
N LEU A 188 -1.17 17.21 42.09
CA LEU A 188 -2.42 16.82 42.73
C LEU A 188 -2.22 16.59 44.24
N VAL A 189 -1.11 15.92 44.61
CA VAL A 189 -0.71 15.74 46.01
C VAL A 189 -0.47 17.09 46.70
N ALA A 190 0.19 18.03 46.02
CA ALA A 190 0.37 19.39 46.54
C ALA A 190 -0.96 20.11 46.78
N LEU A 191 -1.91 20.01 45.85
CA LEU A 191 -3.23 20.63 45.99
C LEU A 191 -4.02 20.04 47.18
N VAL A 192 -4.04 18.71 47.32
CA VAL A 192 -4.69 18.02 48.44
C VAL A 192 -4.06 18.43 49.77
N SER A 193 -2.72 18.45 49.83
CA SER A 193 -1.99 18.86 51.05
C SER A 193 -2.31 20.31 51.46
N LEU A 194 -2.40 21.22 50.49
CA LEU A 194 -2.79 22.61 50.71
C LEU A 194 -4.24 22.73 51.21
N GLY A 195 -5.15 21.95 50.64
CA GLY A 195 -6.54 21.86 51.08
C GLY A 195 -6.67 21.40 52.53
N CYS A 196 -6.00 20.31 52.89
CA CYS A 196 -5.96 19.81 54.27
C CYS A 196 -5.37 20.84 55.23
N LEU A 197 -4.30 21.54 54.83
CA LEU A 197 -3.69 22.60 55.64
C LEU A 197 -4.70 23.72 55.92
N LEU A 198 -5.47 24.15 54.92
CA LEU A 198 -6.50 25.18 55.11
C LEU A 198 -7.63 24.72 56.04
N ILE A 199 -8.06 23.46 55.95
CA ILE A 199 -9.08 22.88 56.84
C ILE A 199 -8.65 22.93 58.30
N VAL A 200 -7.35 22.83 58.60
CA VAL A 200 -6.81 22.89 59.96
C VAL A 200 -6.54 24.33 60.40
N VAL A 201 -5.96 25.16 59.53
CA VAL A 201 -5.57 26.54 59.87
C VAL A 201 -6.78 27.45 60.09
N LEU A 202 -7.83 27.32 59.28
CA LEU A 202 -9.03 28.16 59.40
C LEU A 202 -9.74 28.04 60.76
N PRO A 203 -10.05 26.84 61.31
CA PRO A 203 -10.66 26.72 62.62
C PRO A 203 -9.72 27.13 63.76
N LEU A 204 -8.41 26.85 63.65
CA LEU A 204 -7.43 27.29 64.65
C LEU A 204 -7.34 28.82 64.70
N ALA A 205 -7.27 29.49 63.55
CA ALA A 205 -7.30 30.94 63.46
C ALA A 205 -8.62 31.52 64.01
N GLY A 206 -9.74 30.87 63.72
CA GLY A 206 -11.05 31.21 64.28
C GLY A 206 -11.10 31.09 65.81
N LEU A 207 -10.54 30.02 66.36
CA LEU A 207 -10.47 29.77 67.80
C LEU A 207 -9.56 30.77 68.51
N VAL A 208 -8.37 31.05 67.96
CA VAL A 208 -7.45 32.08 68.47
C VAL A 208 -8.13 33.45 68.45
N PHE A 209 -8.82 33.81 67.37
CA PHE A 209 -9.54 35.07 67.28
C PHE A 209 -10.71 35.14 68.28
N ALA A 210 -11.45 34.05 68.46
CA ALA A 210 -12.52 33.95 69.45
C ALA A 210 -11.98 34.11 70.89
N CYS A 211 -10.89 33.41 71.24
CA CYS A 211 -10.23 33.53 72.55
C CYS A 211 -9.70 34.95 72.79
N CYS A 212 -9.04 35.55 71.80
CA CYS A 212 -8.52 36.92 71.89
C CYS A 212 -9.62 37.98 72.01
N ARG A 213 -10.82 37.71 71.47
CA ARG A 213 -11.99 38.57 71.63
C ARG A 213 -12.68 38.38 72.99
N CYS A 214 -12.78 37.15 73.50
CA CYS A 214 -13.24 36.87 74.87
C CYS A 214 -12.32 37.48 75.94
N ALA A 215 -11.01 37.56 75.66
CA ALA A 215 -10.03 38.24 76.51
C ALA A 215 -10.02 39.79 76.37
N GLY A 216 -10.92 40.35 75.55
CA GLY A 216 -11.09 41.81 75.41
C GLY A 216 -9.99 42.54 74.63
N ARG A 217 -9.05 41.83 74.00
CA ARG A 217 -7.85 42.44 73.35
C ARG A 217 -7.99 42.62 71.84
N CYS A 218 -8.77 41.78 71.15
CA CYS A 218 -8.97 41.87 69.70
C CYS A 218 -10.38 42.39 69.34
N GLY A 219 -10.46 43.65 68.91
CA GLY A 219 -11.67 44.26 68.32
C GLY A 219 -12.85 44.46 69.29
N ALA A 220 -12.63 44.40 70.60
CA ALA A 220 -13.66 44.62 71.61
C ALA A 220 -13.82 46.09 72.01
N GLN A 221 -12.79 46.93 71.79
CA GLN A 221 -12.84 48.36 72.08
C GLN A 221 -13.06 49.14 70.78
N GLU A 222 -14.25 49.71 70.61
CA GLU A 222 -14.50 50.70 69.55
C GLU A 222 -13.81 52.01 69.96
N PRO A 223 -12.82 52.52 69.20
CA PRO A 223 -12.32 53.86 69.47
C PRO A 223 -13.46 54.85 69.18
N HIS A 224 -13.81 55.70 70.16
CA HIS A 224 -14.91 56.68 70.06
C HIS A 224 -14.68 57.80 69.02
N TYR A 225 -13.60 57.76 68.24
CA TYR A 225 -13.28 58.71 67.18
C TYR A 225 -12.75 57.97 65.94
N ASP A 226 -13.44 58.11 64.81
CA ASP A 226 -12.96 57.68 63.50
C ASP A 226 -11.71 58.49 63.11
N LYS A 227 -10.64 57.81 62.70
CA LYS A 227 -9.44 58.42 62.11
C LYS A 227 -9.78 58.97 60.73
N LYS A 228 -9.13 60.08 60.31
CA LYS A 228 -9.33 60.73 58.99
C LYS A 228 -9.25 59.79 57.77
N ARG A 229 -8.58 58.62 57.87
CA ARG A 229 -8.40 57.65 56.78
C ARG A 229 -9.41 56.47 56.81
N ASP A 230 -10.21 56.36 57.86
CA ASP A 230 -11.19 55.28 58.03
C ASP A 230 -12.30 55.25 56.98
N PRO A 231 -12.84 56.37 56.44
CA PRO A 231 -13.83 56.31 55.36
C PRO A 231 -13.24 55.74 54.06
N CYS A 232 -11.99 56.05 53.73
CA CYS A 232 -11.29 55.51 52.56
C CYS A 232 -10.98 54.01 52.75
N LYS A 233 -10.55 53.60 53.94
CA LYS A 233 -10.30 52.19 54.27
C LYS A 233 -11.59 51.36 54.24
N ARG A 234 -12.69 51.92 54.75
CA ARG A 234 -14.01 51.28 54.71
C ARG A 234 -14.55 51.17 53.28
N ALA A 235 -14.38 52.22 52.46
CA ALA A 235 -14.78 52.20 51.06
C ALA A 235 -13.97 51.16 50.27
N THR A 236 -12.65 51.14 50.40
CA THR A 236 -11.76 50.18 49.69
C THR A 236 -11.99 48.72 50.12
N LEU A 237 -12.18 48.46 51.41
CA LEU A 237 -12.54 47.11 51.89
C LEU A 237 -13.96 46.72 51.44
N GLY A 238 -14.89 47.67 51.43
CA GLY A 238 -16.25 47.45 50.95
C GLY A 238 -16.31 47.14 49.45
N THR A 239 -15.56 47.86 48.62
CA THR A 239 -15.48 47.60 47.17
C THR A 239 -14.77 46.28 46.88
N LEU A 240 -13.67 45.97 47.59
CA LEU A 240 -12.98 44.69 47.44
C LEU A 240 -13.88 43.52 47.84
N LEU A 241 -14.63 43.64 48.94
CA LEU A 241 -15.59 42.62 49.35
C LEU A 241 -16.73 42.47 48.33
N ALA A 242 -17.25 43.58 47.79
CA ALA A 242 -18.29 43.53 46.77
C ALA A 242 -17.81 42.82 45.49
N VAL A 243 -16.60 43.12 45.01
CA VAL A 243 -15.98 42.43 43.87
C VAL A 243 -15.80 40.94 44.17
N LEU A 244 -15.31 40.59 45.36
CA LEU A 244 -15.14 39.20 45.77
C LEU A 244 -16.48 38.44 45.77
N VAL A 245 -17.54 39.05 46.30
CA VAL A 245 -18.89 38.45 46.30
C VAL A 245 -19.38 38.22 44.88
N VAL A 246 -19.18 39.16 43.96
CA VAL A 246 -19.57 39.00 42.54
C VAL A 246 -18.81 37.83 41.90
N VAL A 247 -17.50 37.71 42.13
CA VAL A 247 -16.69 36.59 41.61
C VAL A 247 -17.18 35.24 42.15
N ILE A 248 -17.48 35.16 43.46
CA ILE A 248 -18.01 33.93 44.07
C ILE A 248 -19.38 33.57 43.48
N LEU A 249 -20.28 34.54 43.27
CA LEU A 249 -21.58 34.29 42.66
C LEU A 249 -21.46 33.75 41.24
N LEU A 250 -20.54 34.28 40.43
CA LEU A 250 -20.24 33.75 39.10
C LEU A 250 -19.74 32.29 39.17
N GLY A 251 -18.82 32.00 40.10
CA GLY A 251 -18.33 30.64 40.34
C GLY A 251 -19.43 29.66 40.75
N LEU A 252 -20.37 30.09 41.59
CA LEU A 252 -21.52 29.27 41.98
C LEU A 252 -22.43 28.95 40.79
N VAL A 253 -22.72 29.94 39.93
CA VAL A 253 -23.50 29.70 38.70
C VAL A 253 -22.79 28.70 37.79
N CYS A 254 -21.48 28.87 37.57
CA CYS A 254 -20.67 27.92 36.80
C CYS A 254 -20.71 26.51 37.40
N CYS A 255 -20.63 26.39 38.73
CA CYS A 255 -20.71 25.11 39.44
C CYS A 255 -22.08 24.43 39.24
N PHE A 256 -23.19 25.17 39.39
CA PHE A 256 -24.52 24.63 39.14
C PHE A 256 -24.72 24.18 37.70
N VAL A 257 -24.25 24.99 36.73
CA VAL A 257 -24.33 24.61 35.30
C VAL A 257 -23.50 23.37 35.02
N THR A 258 -22.29 23.29 35.58
CA THR A 258 -21.41 22.12 35.40
C THR A 258 -22.04 20.87 36.01
N ASN A 259 -22.61 20.96 37.21
CA ASN A 259 -23.28 19.84 37.86
C ASN A 259 -24.49 19.34 37.05
N ALA A 260 -25.31 20.26 36.52
CA ALA A 260 -26.44 19.89 35.65
C ALA A 260 -25.97 19.21 34.35
N ARG A 261 -24.85 19.66 33.76
CA ARG A 261 -24.29 19.04 32.55
C ARG A 261 -23.61 17.71 32.82
N MET A 262 -23.02 17.54 33.99
CA MET A 262 -22.46 16.27 34.43
C MET A 262 -23.58 15.24 34.58
N GLU A 263 -24.73 15.63 35.12
CA GLU A 263 -25.91 14.77 35.17
C GLU A 263 -26.39 14.35 33.77
N ASP A 264 -26.54 15.30 32.83
CA ASP A 264 -26.90 15.00 31.43
C ASP A 264 -25.88 14.02 30.78
N GLY A 265 -24.59 14.22 31.02
CA GLY A 265 -23.51 13.38 30.51
C GLY A 265 -23.53 11.97 31.10
N VAL A 266 -23.72 11.84 32.42
CA VAL A 266 -23.80 10.54 33.11
C VAL A 266 -25.03 9.76 32.66
N GLN A 267 -26.17 10.43 32.43
CA GLN A 267 -27.37 9.78 31.90
C GLN A 267 -27.20 9.30 30.44
N GLY A 268 -26.41 10.01 29.63
CA GLY A 268 -26.09 9.63 28.25
C GLY A 268 -25.03 8.52 28.12
N LEU A 269 -24.14 8.41 29.10
CA LEU A 269 -22.95 7.56 29.05
C LEU A 269 -23.23 6.08 28.72
N PRO A 270 -24.22 5.39 29.31
CA PRO A 270 -24.49 3.99 28.97
C PRO A 270 -24.89 3.80 27.49
N ARG A 271 -25.61 4.76 26.92
CA ARG A 271 -26.03 4.73 25.52
C ARG A 271 -24.84 4.99 24.60
N ASP A 272 -24.04 6.01 24.89
CA ASP A 272 -22.89 6.37 24.06
C ASP A 272 -21.81 5.29 24.12
N TRP A 273 -21.60 4.69 25.29
CA TRP A 273 -20.75 3.51 25.47
C TRP A 273 -21.24 2.33 24.62
N SER A 274 -22.53 2.01 24.69
CA SER A 274 -23.12 0.94 23.88
C SER A 274 -22.93 1.19 22.38
N LEU A 275 -23.09 2.43 21.93
CA LEU A 275 -22.83 2.83 20.55
C LEU A 275 -21.34 2.70 20.17
N ALA A 276 -20.42 3.15 21.03
CA ALA A 276 -18.99 3.05 20.81
C ALA A 276 -18.53 1.59 20.71
N VAL A 277 -19.01 0.71 21.61
CA VAL A 277 -18.71 -0.73 21.57
C VAL A 277 -19.30 -1.37 20.31
N HIS A 278 -20.52 -1.00 19.92
CA HIS A 278 -21.13 -1.47 18.68
C HIS A 278 -20.28 -1.07 17.46
N ASP A 279 -19.91 0.21 17.37
CA ASP A 279 -19.14 0.74 16.26
C ASP A 279 -17.72 0.15 16.21
N THR A 280 -17.11 -0.10 17.36
CA THR A 280 -15.83 -0.83 17.45
C THR A 280 -15.97 -2.26 16.93
N LYS A 281 -17.04 -2.96 17.31
CA LYS A 281 -17.33 -4.30 16.77
C LYS A 281 -17.58 -4.26 15.26
N LEU A 282 -18.27 -3.24 14.78
CA LEU A 282 -18.52 -3.03 13.35
C LEU A 282 -17.20 -2.79 12.60
N PHE A 283 -16.33 -1.94 13.14
CA PHE A 283 -15.01 -1.67 12.62
C PHE A 283 -14.19 -2.95 12.52
N LEU A 284 -14.05 -3.70 13.61
CA LEU A 284 -13.31 -4.97 13.63
C LEU A 284 -13.87 -5.99 12.63
N ASN A 285 -15.19 -6.08 12.49
CA ASN A 285 -15.82 -6.97 11.50
C ASN A 285 -15.58 -6.49 10.06
N ASN A 286 -15.62 -5.18 9.80
CA ASN A 286 -15.26 -4.63 8.49
C ASN A 286 -13.80 -4.91 8.16
N THR A 287 -12.88 -4.72 9.11
CA THR A 287 -11.46 -5.02 8.95
C THR A 287 -11.23 -6.51 8.69
N ASP A 288 -11.88 -7.41 9.42
CA ASP A 288 -11.81 -8.85 9.14
C ASP A 288 -12.27 -9.16 7.71
N ASN A 289 -13.39 -8.59 7.26
CA ASN A 289 -13.88 -8.76 5.89
C ASN A 289 -12.92 -8.21 4.83
N GLU A 290 -12.30 -7.05 5.06
CA GLU A 290 -11.31 -6.46 4.16
C GLU A 290 -10.05 -7.32 4.08
N VAL A 291 -9.55 -7.78 5.23
CA VAL A 291 -8.39 -8.67 5.33
C VAL A 291 -8.66 -9.99 4.61
N GLN A 292 -9.83 -10.61 4.83
CA GLN A 292 -10.24 -11.82 4.13
C GLN A 292 -10.36 -11.59 2.61
N ASN A 293 -10.91 -10.45 2.20
CA ASN A 293 -11.03 -10.11 0.80
C ASN A 293 -9.64 -9.93 0.15
N LEU A 294 -8.70 -9.24 0.80
CA LEU A 294 -7.35 -9.01 0.30
C LEU A 294 -6.49 -10.28 0.30
N LEU A 295 -6.43 -11.00 1.43
CA LEU A 295 -5.53 -12.14 1.58
C LEU A 295 -6.07 -13.43 0.94
N VAL A 296 -7.38 -13.63 0.92
CA VAL A 296 -7.97 -14.87 0.41
C VAL A 296 -8.54 -14.66 -0.99
N ARG A 297 -9.43 -13.68 -1.16
CA ARG A 297 -10.18 -13.52 -2.42
C ARG A 297 -9.31 -12.93 -3.54
N ASN A 298 -8.66 -11.80 -3.27
CA ASN A 298 -7.78 -11.12 -4.23
C ASN A 298 -6.58 -11.99 -4.57
N TYR A 299 -6.00 -12.67 -3.58
CA TYR A 299 -4.91 -13.62 -3.84
C TYR A 299 -5.37 -14.79 -4.72
N ARG A 300 -6.57 -15.34 -4.51
CA ARG A 300 -7.12 -16.39 -5.40
C ARG A 300 -7.37 -15.89 -6.82
N GLU A 301 -7.82 -14.64 -6.97
CA GLU A 301 -7.97 -14.00 -8.28
C GLU A 301 -6.62 -13.85 -8.99
N LEU A 302 -5.59 -13.38 -8.27
CA LEU A 302 -4.22 -13.33 -8.75
C LEU A 302 -3.70 -14.71 -9.14
N GLN A 303 -3.91 -15.72 -8.29
CA GLN A 303 -3.51 -17.11 -8.53
C GLN A 303 -4.12 -17.63 -9.83
N ASN A 304 -5.42 -17.45 -10.04
CA ASN A 304 -6.10 -17.91 -11.25
C ASN A 304 -5.52 -17.26 -12.51
N VAL A 305 -5.29 -15.94 -12.48
CA VAL A 305 -4.68 -15.23 -13.61
C VAL A 305 -3.25 -15.70 -13.84
N LEU A 306 -2.47 -15.87 -12.78
CA LEU A 306 -1.08 -16.30 -12.84
C LEU A 306 -0.96 -17.74 -13.37
N PHE A 307 -1.85 -18.64 -12.95
CA PHE A 307 -1.89 -20.02 -13.44
C PHE A 307 -2.21 -20.07 -14.93
N ASN A 308 -3.20 -19.30 -15.39
CA ASN A 308 -3.53 -19.20 -16.82
C ASN A 308 -2.36 -18.65 -17.64
N LYS A 309 -1.61 -17.68 -17.09
CA LYS A 309 -0.41 -17.12 -17.74
C LYS A 309 0.75 -18.09 -17.75
N LEU A 310 0.98 -18.82 -16.66
CA LEU A 310 2.00 -19.86 -16.57
C LEU A 310 1.72 -20.99 -17.57
N ASP A 311 0.48 -21.47 -17.67
CA ASP A 311 0.10 -22.52 -18.62
C ASP A 311 0.30 -22.09 -20.08
N SER A 312 0.13 -20.80 -20.37
CA SER A 312 0.37 -20.24 -21.71
C SER A 312 1.83 -19.83 -21.96
N SER A 313 2.68 -19.82 -20.92
CA SER A 313 4.04 -19.26 -21.00
C SER A 313 4.98 -20.10 -21.86
N GLY A 314 4.82 -21.43 -21.87
CA GLY A 314 5.64 -22.33 -22.70
C GLY A 314 5.51 -22.00 -24.20
N GLU A 315 4.29 -21.81 -24.69
CA GLU A 315 4.06 -21.43 -26.10
C GLU A 315 4.49 -19.98 -26.37
N LEU A 316 4.29 -19.07 -25.41
CA LEU A 316 4.73 -17.67 -25.56
C LEU A 316 6.25 -17.57 -25.70
N VAL A 317 7.00 -18.30 -24.87
CA VAL A 317 8.47 -18.34 -24.95
C VAL A 317 8.93 -18.91 -26.28
N LYS A 318 8.26 -19.93 -26.81
CA LYS A 318 8.56 -20.50 -28.13
C LYS A 318 8.32 -19.50 -29.26
N ILE A 319 7.19 -18.78 -29.24
CA ILE A 319 6.88 -17.73 -30.22
C ILE A 319 7.93 -16.61 -30.17
N GLU A 320 8.28 -16.15 -28.97
CA GLU A 320 9.28 -15.11 -28.82
C GLU A 320 10.68 -15.56 -29.20
N LEU A 321 11.04 -16.80 -28.87
CA LEU A 321 12.31 -17.39 -29.31
C LEU A 321 12.39 -17.43 -30.84
N ALA A 322 11.33 -17.88 -31.52
CA ALA A 322 11.27 -17.91 -32.97
C ALA A 322 11.35 -16.51 -33.60
N ARG A 323 10.77 -15.50 -32.93
CA ARG A 323 10.85 -14.09 -33.36
C ARG A 323 12.26 -13.53 -33.20
N VAL A 324 12.88 -13.68 -32.03
CA VAL A 324 14.22 -13.16 -31.72
C VAL A 324 15.28 -13.81 -32.61
N THR A 325 15.20 -15.11 -32.84
CA THR A 325 16.19 -15.82 -33.66
C THR A 325 15.92 -15.75 -35.16
N LYS A 326 14.82 -15.09 -35.58
CA LYS A 326 14.36 -15.05 -36.97
C LYS A 326 14.37 -16.45 -37.58
N ALA A 327 13.68 -17.40 -36.95
CA ALA A 327 13.67 -18.81 -37.38
C ALA A 327 13.35 -19.00 -38.88
N VAL A 328 12.54 -18.10 -39.46
CA VAL A 328 12.25 -17.99 -40.90
C VAL A 328 13.52 -17.88 -41.75
N ALA A 329 14.57 -17.19 -41.27
CA ALA A 329 15.84 -17.07 -41.97
C ALA A 329 16.61 -18.40 -42.03
N ILE A 330 16.54 -19.23 -40.98
CA ILE A 330 17.18 -20.56 -40.96
C ILE A 330 16.46 -21.52 -41.91
N ASP A 331 15.12 -21.46 -41.98
CA ASP A 331 14.33 -22.26 -42.92
C ASP A 331 14.63 -21.86 -44.38
N ASN A 332 14.68 -20.55 -44.67
CA ASN A 332 15.05 -20.04 -45.99
C ASN A 332 16.47 -20.45 -46.38
N LEU A 333 17.43 -20.35 -45.44
CA LEU A 333 18.80 -20.77 -45.66
C LEU A 333 18.90 -22.28 -45.94
N THR A 334 18.09 -23.08 -45.23
CA THR A 334 18.01 -24.53 -45.45
C THR A 334 17.47 -24.84 -46.85
N ALA A 335 16.40 -24.16 -47.28
CA ALA A 335 15.84 -24.33 -48.61
C ALA A 335 16.86 -24.00 -49.71
N ILE A 336 17.54 -22.84 -49.61
CA ILE A 336 18.58 -22.42 -50.55
C ILE A 336 19.73 -23.45 -50.60
N ALA A 337 20.22 -23.89 -49.44
CA ALA A 337 21.30 -24.87 -49.37
C ALA A 337 20.91 -26.21 -50.02
N THR A 338 19.66 -26.66 -49.86
CA THR A 338 19.17 -27.88 -50.53
C THR A 338 18.99 -27.69 -52.04
N SER A 339 18.53 -26.53 -52.49
CA SER A 339 18.35 -26.24 -53.92
C SER A 339 19.69 -26.16 -54.65
N LEU A 340 20.76 -25.69 -54.01
CA LEU A 340 22.11 -25.68 -54.59
C LEU A 340 22.56 -27.09 -55.02
N SER A 341 22.27 -28.12 -54.21
CA SER A 341 22.61 -29.51 -54.57
C SER A 341 21.91 -29.99 -55.83
N VAL A 342 20.67 -29.56 -56.06
CA VAL A 342 19.91 -29.87 -57.28
C VAL A 342 20.53 -29.11 -58.47
N ILE A 343 20.80 -27.82 -58.29
CA ILE A 343 21.42 -26.97 -59.32
C ILE A 343 22.78 -27.53 -59.78
N LYS A 344 23.61 -28.06 -58.88
CA LYS A 344 24.88 -28.71 -59.24
C LYS A 344 24.66 -29.89 -60.20
N LYS A 345 23.67 -30.75 -59.90
CA LYS A 345 23.33 -31.90 -60.72
C LYS A 345 22.81 -31.46 -62.09
N ASP A 346 21.91 -30.50 -62.13
CA ASP A 346 21.35 -29.98 -63.38
C ASP A 346 22.43 -29.32 -64.25
N LEU A 347 23.32 -28.52 -63.66
CA LEU A 347 24.45 -27.91 -64.38
C LEU A 347 25.43 -28.96 -64.93
N TRP A 348 25.65 -30.06 -64.19
CA TRP A 348 26.47 -31.17 -64.67
C TRP A 348 25.81 -31.92 -65.84
N GLU A 349 24.51 -32.15 -65.77
CA GLU A 349 23.73 -32.76 -66.86
C GLU A 349 23.73 -31.86 -68.10
N ILE A 350 23.54 -30.54 -67.93
CA ILE A 350 23.63 -29.56 -69.03
C ILE A 350 25.02 -29.60 -69.66
N LYS A 351 26.10 -29.56 -68.87
CA LYS A 351 27.48 -29.66 -69.39
C LYS A 351 27.66 -30.91 -70.25
N ASN A 352 27.25 -32.07 -69.73
CA ASN A 352 27.46 -33.34 -70.40
C ASN A 352 26.59 -33.47 -71.67
N ALA A 353 25.34 -33.00 -71.61
CA ALA A 353 24.45 -32.96 -72.77
C ALA A 353 24.96 -32.00 -73.86
N THR A 354 25.49 -30.82 -73.48
CA THR A 354 26.11 -29.88 -74.43
C THR A 354 27.33 -30.51 -75.11
N LEU A 355 28.21 -31.17 -74.37
CA LEU A 355 29.37 -31.88 -74.94
C LEU A 355 28.96 -33.01 -75.88
N GLN A 356 27.95 -33.80 -75.50
CA GLN A 356 27.42 -34.87 -76.36
C GLN A 356 26.79 -34.32 -77.64
N LEU A 357 26.02 -33.23 -77.55
CA LEU A 357 25.44 -32.59 -78.73
C LEU A 357 26.50 -32.01 -79.66
N GLN A 358 27.56 -31.39 -79.11
CA GLN A 358 28.68 -30.89 -79.90
C GLN A 358 29.41 -32.02 -80.62
N ASP A 359 29.71 -33.13 -79.94
CA ASP A 359 30.35 -34.30 -80.54
C ASP A 359 29.48 -34.97 -81.61
N GLN A 360 28.21 -35.22 -81.32
CA GLN A 360 27.28 -35.82 -82.28
C GLN A 360 27.07 -34.92 -83.50
N THR A 361 26.99 -33.61 -83.30
CA THR A 361 26.91 -32.63 -84.39
C THR A 361 28.17 -32.64 -85.22
N SER A 362 29.35 -32.67 -84.61
CA SER A 362 30.64 -32.73 -85.32
C SER A 362 30.72 -33.99 -86.18
N ASN A 363 30.39 -35.15 -85.62
CA ASN A 363 30.34 -36.43 -86.33
C ASN A 363 29.34 -36.40 -87.49
N LEU A 364 28.14 -35.86 -87.27
CA LEU A 364 27.12 -35.73 -88.30
C LEU A 364 27.53 -34.73 -89.39
N GLN A 365 28.17 -33.62 -89.03
CA GLN A 365 28.66 -32.62 -89.98
C GLN A 365 29.78 -33.19 -90.87
N SER A 366 30.70 -33.97 -90.30
CA SER A 366 31.70 -34.70 -91.06
C SER A 366 31.07 -35.76 -91.97
N GLY A 367 30.09 -36.52 -91.47
CA GLY A 367 29.38 -37.53 -92.27
C GLY A 367 28.58 -36.94 -93.44
N LEU A 368 27.80 -35.89 -93.20
CA LEU A 368 27.09 -35.16 -94.26
C LEU A 368 28.08 -34.52 -95.24
N GLY A 369 29.22 -34.02 -94.75
CA GLY A 369 30.31 -33.52 -95.56
C GLY A 369 30.89 -34.58 -96.51
N ASP A 370 31.13 -35.80 -96.01
CA ASP A 370 31.61 -36.93 -96.82
C ASP A 370 30.58 -37.34 -97.89
N VAL A 371 29.29 -37.41 -97.54
CA VAL A 371 28.21 -37.71 -98.50
C VAL A 371 28.10 -36.61 -99.56
N ALA A 372 28.15 -35.33 -99.16
CA ALA A 372 28.12 -34.21 -100.08
C ALA A 372 29.37 -34.17 -100.98
N PHE A 373 30.53 -34.62 -100.49
CA PHE A 373 31.74 -34.77 -101.30
C PHE A 373 31.60 -35.90 -102.33
N ARG A 374 31.14 -37.09 -101.91
CA ARG A 374 30.89 -38.23 -102.81
C ARG A 374 29.83 -37.93 -103.88
N LEU A 375 28.78 -37.19 -103.54
CA LEU A 375 27.78 -36.75 -104.52
C LEU A 375 28.39 -35.79 -105.56
N ARG A 376 29.30 -34.90 -105.15
CA ARG A 376 30.05 -34.03 -106.09
C ARG A 376 31.07 -34.81 -106.92
N GLU A 377 31.70 -35.84 -106.37
CA GLU A 377 32.56 -36.75 -107.14
C GLU A 377 31.75 -37.52 -108.19
N LEU A 378 30.54 -37.98 -107.84
CA LEU A 378 29.62 -38.63 -108.79
C LEU A 378 29.11 -37.68 -109.88
N GLN A 379 29.04 -36.37 -109.58
CA GLN A 379 28.70 -35.33 -110.56
C GLN A 379 29.63 -35.35 -111.78
N GLU A 380 30.94 -35.57 -111.56
CA GLU A 380 31.93 -35.68 -112.65
C GLU A 380 31.72 -36.93 -113.51
N SER A 381 31.22 -38.01 -112.91
CA SER A 381 30.99 -39.29 -113.61
C SER A 381 29.65 -39.35 -114.37
N CYS A 382 28.71 -38.44 -114.08
CA CYS A 382 27.36 -38.42 -114.65
C CYS A 382 27.10 -37.25 -115.62
N GLU A 383 28.16 -36.64 -116.15
CA GLU A 383 28.12 -35.45 -117.02
C GLU A 383 27.25 -35.60 -118.28
N SER A 384 26.98 -36.84 -118.72
CA SER A 384 26.17 -37.15 -119.90
C SER A 384 24.64 -37.13 -119.69
N LEU A 385 24.14 -37.05 -118.45
CA LEU A 385 22.71 -36.97 -118.13
C LEU A 385 22.36 -35.67 -117.39
N PRO A 386 21.59 -34.74 -118.00
CA PRO A 386 21.27 -33.44 -117.40
C PRO A 386 20.44 -33.57 -116.12
N ASP A 387 19.51 -34.53 -116.05
CA ASP A 387 18.65 -34.76 -114.86
C ASP A 387 19.45 -35.17 -113.61
N CYS A 388 20.60 -35.84 -113.79
CA CYS A 388 21.45 -36.26 -112.70
C CYS A 388 22.21 -35.08 -112.07
N HIS A 389 22.65 -34.14 -112.91
CA HIS A 389 23.37 -32.94 -112.46
C HIS A 389 22.46 -31.99 -111.65
N GLU A 390 21.23 -31.80 -112.10
CA GLU A 390 20.23 -30.96 -111.40
C GLU A 390 19.91 -31.53 -110.01
N LEU A 391 19.73 -32.85 -109.90
CA LEU A 391 19.46 -33.49 -108.61
C LEU A 391 20.65 -33.38 -107.65
N ILE A 392 21.88 -33.59 -108.11
CA ILE A 392 23.06 -33.51 -107.24
C ILE A 392 23.24 -32.08 -106.71
N THR A 393 23.13 -31.07 -107.58
CA THR A 393 23.27 -29.66 -107.18
C THR A 393 22.16 -29.22 -106.23
N GLU A 394 20.93 -29.70 -106.43
CA GLU A 394 19.80 -29.35 -105.55
C GLU A 394 19.95 -29.91 -104.12
N TYR A 395 20.48 -31.14 -103.96
CA TYR A 395 20.53 -31.82 -102.66
C TYR A 395 21.89 -31.69 -101.95
N ALA A 396 23.01 -31.66 -102.67
CA ALA A 396 24.36 -31.61 -102.09
C ALA A 396 24.65 -30.33 -101.30
N ASP A 397 24.04 -29.21 -101.67
CA ASP A 397 24.19 -27.94 -100.96
C ASP A 397 23.27 -27.83 -99.74
N LYS A 398 22.17 -28.61 -99.72
CA LYS A 398 21.24 -28.71 -98.58
C LYS A 398 21.74 -29.67 -97.50
N LEU A 399 22.73 -30.52 -97.78
CA LEU A 399 23.38 -31.46 -96.86
C LEU A 399 24.37 -30.75 -95.89
N LYS A 400 23.89 -29.73 -95.17
CA LYS A 400 24.63 -29.04 -94.12
C LYS A 400 23.77 -28.88 -92.88
N ILE A 401 24.39 -29.02 -91.70
CA ILE A 401 23.73 -28.72 -90.43
C ILE A 401 23.73 -27.20 -90.26
N ASN A 402 22.56 -26.59 -90.05
CA ASN A 402 22.41 -25.14 -89.91
C ASN A 402 22.31 -24.69 -88.43
N ASN A 403 22.58 -25.60 -87.50
CA ASN A 403 22.49 -25.36 -86.06
C ASN A 403 23.91 -25.20 -85.49
N ASP A 404 24.17 -24.05 -84.86
CA ASP A 404 25.46 -23.72 -84.26
C ASP A 404 25.44 -24.05 -82.76
N PHE A 405 25.72 -25.31 -82.43
CA PHE A 405 25.77 -25.79 -81.05
C PHE A 405 27.07 -25.37 -80.31
N ASP A 406 28.02 -24.73 -81.00
CA ASP A 406 29.22 -24.14 -80.39
C ASP A 406 28.94 -22.81 -79.69
N ARG A 407 27.78 -22.19 -79.99
CA ARG A 407 27.28 -20.98 -79.31
C ARG A 407 26.52 -21.25 -78.01
N LEU A 408 26.37 -22.50 -77.61
CA LEU A 408 25.74 -22.81 -76.33
C LEU A 408 26.55 -22.23 -75.16
N PRO A 409 25.90 -21.68 -74.13
CA PRO A 409 26.59 -21.02 -73.02
C PRO A 409 27.47 -22.01 -72.24
N ASN A 410 28.72 -21.62 -71.97
CA ASN A 410 29.61 -22.42 -71.14
C ASN A 410 29.20 -22.30 -69.66
N VAL A 411 28.72 -23.40 -69.08
CA VAL A 411 28.31 -23.50 -67.67
C VAL A 411 29.43 -23.94 -66.73
N GLU A 412 30.64 -24.18 -67.22
CA GLU A 412 31.74 -24.76 -66.44
C GLU A 412 32.19 -23.87 -65.27
N SER A 413 32.31 -22.56 -65.49
CA SER A 413 32.63 -21.61 -64.42
C SER A 413 31.54 -21.55 -63.34
N LYS A 414 30.26 -21.67 -63.71
CA LYS A 414 29.14 -21.67 -62.74
C LYS A 414 29.02 -22.99 -62.00
N LEU A 415 29.31 -24.10 -62.69
CA LEU A 415 29.40 -25.40 -62.06
C LEU A 415 30.53 -25.45 -61.03
N ASP A 416 31.69 -24.84 -61.30
CA ASP A 416 32.81 -24.76 -60.36
C ASP A 416 32.48 -23.89 -59.12
N GLU A 417 31.89 -22.72 -59.32
CA GLU A 417 31.40 -21.86 -58.23
C GLU A 417 30.39 -22.60 -57.33
N VAL A 418 29.39 -23.29 -57.90
CA VAL A 418 28.40 -24.06 -57.12
C VAL A 418 29.03 -25.31 -56.49
N THR A 419 30.01 -25.93 -57.15
CA THR A 419 30.72 -27.11 -56.66
C THR A 419 31.54 -26.77 -55.42
N THR A 420 32.29 -25.67 -55.42
CA THR A 420 33.05 -25.19 -54.26
C THR A 420 32.13 -24.85 -53.08
N LEU A 421 30.97 -24.23 -53.32
CA LEU A 421 29.97 -23.94 -52.28
C LEU A 421 29.42 -25.21 -51.61
N ILE A 422 29.18 -26.27 -52.38
CA ILE A 422 28.66 -27.55 -51.87
C ILE A 422 29.74 -28.39 -51.22
N GLU A 423 30.96 -28.41 -51.76
CA GLU A 423 32.11 -29.11 -51.19
C GLU A 423 32.52 -28.57 -49.83
N ASN A 424 32.18 -27.31 -49.53
CA ASN A 424 32.30 -26.73 -48.19
C ASN A 424 31.19 -27.19 -47.21
N ASP A 425 30.46 -28.27 -47.55
CA ASP A 425 29.46 -28.91 -46.69
C ASP A 425 28.38 -27.95 -46.16
N ILE A 426 28.07 -26.89 -46.91
CA ILE A 426 27.13 -25.84 -46.48
C ILE A 426 25.76 -26.41 -46.12
N GLU A 427 25.29 -27.41 -46.87
CA GLU A 427 24.04 -28.12 -46.59
C GLU A 427 24.09 -28.85 -45.25
N ILE A 428 25.20 -29.50 -44.92
CA ILE A 428 25.40 -30.21 -43.65
C ILE A 428 25.46 -29.21 -42.49
N VAL A 429 26.19 -28.10 -42.67
CA VAL A 429 26.33 -27.05 -41.64
C VAL A 429 24.98 -26.41 -41.34
N VAL A 430 24.21 -26.05 -42.37
CA VAL A 430 22.89 -25.43 -42.22
C VAL A 430 21.88 -26.40 -41.60
N LYS A 431 21.86 -27.67 -42.04
CA LYS A 431 20.99 -28.70 -41.43
C LYS A 431 21.37 -28.98 -39.98
N ARG A 432 22.66 -28.99 -39.64
CA ARG A 432 23.14 -29.15 -38.25
C ARG A 432 22.71 -27.95 -37.39
N GLY A 433 22.87 -26.73 -37.91
CA GLY A 433 22.42 -25.50 -37.26
C GLY A 433 20.91 -25.52 -36.98
N LYS A 434 20.11 -25.92 -37.97
CA LYS A 434 18.66 -26.07 -37.81
C LYS A 434 18.30 -27.07 -36.72
N ARG A 435 18.89 -28.27 -36.74
CA ARG A 435 18.63 -29.30 -35.70
C ARG A 435 19.03 -28.83 -34.31
N ALA A 436 20.17 -28.15 -34.18
CA ALA A 436 20.61 -27.59 -32.91
C ALA A 436 19.62 -26.54 -32.39
N PHE A 437 19.13 -25.66 -33.27
CA PHE A 437 18.11 -24.67 -32.94
C PHE A 437 16.79 -25.32 -32.51
N ASP A 438 16.27 -26.28 -33.28
CA ASP A 438 15.04 -27.02 -32.96
C ASP A 438 15.17 -27.76 -31.61
N SER A 439 16.36 -28.32 -31.34
CA SER A 439 16.67 -28.97 -30.07
C SER A 439 16.63 -27.99 -28.90
N ILE A 440 17.26 -26.81 -29.02
CA ILE A 440 17.25 -25.78 -27.98
C ILE A 440 15.82 -25.28 -27.72
N ALA A 441 15.04 -25.04 -28.76
CA ALA A 441 13.65 -24.61 -28.63
C ALA A 441 12.81 -25.65 -27.85
N THR A 442 12.99 -26.93 -28.17
CA THR A 442 12.31 -28.03 -27.49
C THR A 442 12.77 -28.19 -26.05
N GLU A 443 14.07 -28.05 -25.79
CA GLU A 443 14.64 -28.15 -24.45
C GLU A 443 14.14 -27.03 -23.53
N ILE A 444 14.12 -25.78 -24.03
CA ILE A 444 13.56 -24.63 -23.30
C ILE A 444 12.09 -24.87 -22.99
N GLN A 445 11.30 -25.31 -23.98
CA GLN A 445 9.88 -25.60 -23.77
C GLN A 445 9.67 -26.67 -22.70
N ASN A 446 10.42 -27.77 -22.76
CA ASN A 446 10.35 -28.84 -21.77
C ASN A 446 10.76 -28.36 -20.38
N LYS A 447 11.81 -27.52 -20.30
CA LYS A 447 12.29 -26.99 -19.02
C LYS A 447 11.30 -26.02 -18.40
N VAL A 448 10.70 -25.13 -19.19
CA VAL A 448 9.63 -24.22 -18.75
C VAL A 448 8.43 -25.02 -18.29
N GLN A 449 7.95 -25.97 -19.11
CA GLN A 449 6.79 -26.79 -18.78
C GLN A 449 7.01 -27.65 -17.53
N SER A 450 8.23 -28.16 -17.34
CA SER A 450 8.63 -28.91 -16.14
C SER A 450 8.73 -28.04 -14.89
N SER A 451 8.94 -26.74 -15.01
CA SER A 451 9.08 -25.82 -13.86
C SER A 451 7.75 -25.21 -13.41
N ILE A 452 6.75 -25.15 -14.30
CA ILE A 452 5.39 -24.68 -13.98
C ILE A 452 4.77 -25.39 -12.76
N PRO A 453 4.78 -26.73 -12.62
CA PRO A 453 4.17 -27.40 -11.48
C PRO A 453 4.79 -26.97 -10.15
N ASP A 454 6.13 -26.88 -10.07
CA ASP A 454 6.85 -26.45 -8.86
C ASP A 454 6.46 -25.02 -8.47
N ILE A 455 6.32 -24.13 -9.45
CA ILE A 455 5.88 -22.73 -9.22
C ILE A 455 4.43 -22.71 -8.71
N LYS A 456 3.54 -23.51 -9.33
CA LYS A 456 2.14 -23.62 -8.91
C LYS A 456 2.03 -24.16 -7.48
N GLU A 457 2.84 -25.13 -7.10
CA GLU A 457 2.90 -25.68 -5.75
C GLU A 457 3.32 -24.63 -4.72
N LYS A 458 4.39 -23.86 -5.00
CA LYS A 458 4.81 -22.76 -4.10
C LYS A 458 3.74 -21.68 -3.93
N ILE A 459 2.99 -21.37 -4.97
CA ILE A 459 1.86 -20.43 -4.89
C ILE A 459 0.74 -21.03 -4.04
N LEU A 460 0.45 -22.33 -4.16
CA LEU A 460 -0.56 -23.01 -3.33
C LEU A 460 -0.17 -23.04 -1.85
N ASP A 461 1.10 -23.26 -1.54
CA ASP A 461 1.61 -23.23 -0.16
C ASP A 461 1.45 -21.84 0.45
N ALA A 462 1.78 -20.78 -0.30
CA ALA A 462 1.54 -19.41 0.14
C ALA A 462 0.05 -19.14 0.42
N VAL A 463 -0.87 -19.63 -0.41
CA VAL A 463 -2.33 -19.53 -0.15
C VAL A 463 -2.72 -20.25 1.14
N TYR A 464 -2.20 -21.46 1.36
CA TYR A 464 -2.50 -22.24 2.55
C TYR A 464 -2.05 -21.50 3.83
N ILE A 465 -0.87 -20.91 3.81
CA ILE A 465 -0.36 -20.09 4.92
C ILE A 465 -1.25 -18.87 5.15
N LEU A 466 -1.64 -18.15 4.10
CA LEU A 466 -2.48 -16.96 4.22
C LEU A 466 -3.89 -17.28 4.75
N ILE A 467 -4.49 -18.39 4.34
CA ILE A 467 -5.80 -18.84 4.85
C ILE A 467 -5.69 -19.27 6.33
N ASN A 468 -4.61 -19.93 6.70
CA ASN A 468 -4.39 -20.41 8.08
C ASN A 468 -3.72 -19.38 8.99
N PHE A 469 -3.44 -18.17 8.50
CA PHE A 469 -3.01 -17.05 9.33
C PHE A 469 -4.11 -16.59 10.31
N ARG A 470 -5.32 -17.14 10.20
CA ARG A 470 -6.34 -17.05 11.24
C ARG A 470 -5.77 -17.61 12.53
N GLY A 471 -5.34 -16.72 13.42
CA GLY A 471 -4.84 -17.05 14.75
C GLY A 471 -5.82 -17.97 15.53
N PRO A 472 -5.37 -18.61 16.61
CA PRO A 472 -6.07 -19.69 17.31
C PRO A 472 -7.42 -19.32 17.98
N THR A 473 -8.02 -18.17 17.67
CA THR A 473 -9.24 -17.63 18.30
C THR A 473 -10.52 -17.86 17.48
N GLY A 474 -10.51 -18.83 16.56
CA GLY A 474 -11.70 -19.32 15.88
C GLY A 474 -12.32 -20.54 16.55
N ARG A 475 -12.78 -20.42 17.81
CA ARG A 475 -13.71 -21.37 18.40
C ARG A 475 -14.62 -20.71 19.43
#